data_AF-A0A9D4T6Q8-F1
#
_entry.id   AF-A0A9D4T6Q8-F1
#
_cell.length_a   1.000
_cell.length_b   1.000
_cell.length_c   1.000
_cell.angle_alpha   90.00
_cell.angle_beta   90.00
_cell.angle_gamma   90.00
#
_symmetry.space_group_name_H-M   'P 1'
#
loop_
_entity.id
_entity.type
_entity.pdbx_description
1 polymer ?
#
loop_
_entity_poly.entity_id
_entity_poly.type
_entity_poly.pdbx_seq_one_letter_code
_entity_poly.pdbx_strand_id
1 'polypeptide(L)'
;MLSSTHKSVVLVATIVATGLTLSAPLFFMAVLPGCITPDPRCFDYAREMALAIAKTRAADPCDDFYSYVCGNFEAMYPGHPSYLALLKTRLHAYRDHVLNAHSVRTKDEIGLHVILAFRRCVDEYSAVFVMWIPNYERGKPITSVNDAKITQNVELEKRKPSVSVAKTTLT
;
A
#
# COMPACT_ATOMS: atom_id res chain seq x y z
N MET A 1 -19.61 -37.94 -50.22
CA MET A 1 -20.47 -36.74 -50.38
C MET A 1 -20.91 -36.31 -48.99
N LEU A 2 -20.33 -35.25 -48.42
CA LEU A 2 -20.78 -34.71 -47.14
C LEU A 2 -22.12 -33.97 -47.36
N SER A 3 -23.14 -34.35 -46.60
CA SER A 3 -24.49 -33.76 -46.65
C SER A 3 -24.44 -32.25 -46.44
N SER A 4 -25.28 -31.51 -47.19
CA SER A 4 -25.36 -30.04 -47.17
C SER A 4 -25.50 -29.47 -45.75
N THR A 5 -26.16 -30.21 -44.86
CA THR A 5 -26.33 -29.86 -43.44
C THR A 5 -25.02 -29.78 -42.66
N HIS A 6 -24.01 -30.59 -43.00
CA HIS A 6 -22.71 -30.54 -42.30
C HIS A 6 -21.92 -29.28 -42.63
N LYS A 7 -22.04 -28.74 -43.85
CA LYS A 7 -21.30 -27.54 -44.25
C LYS A 7 -21.74 -26.30 -43.46
N SER A 8 -23.05 -26.16 -43.23
CA SER A 8 -23.60 -25.04 -42.45
C SER A 8 -23.22 -25.14 -40.97
N VAL A 9 -23.23 -26.34 -40.39
CA VAL A 9 -22.83 -26.54 -38.98
C VAL A 9 -21.34 -26.22 -38.79
N VAL A 10 -20.48 -26.64 -39.71
CA VAL A 10 -19.04 -26.35 -39.64
C VAL A 10 -18.77 -24.85 -39.77
N LEU A 11 -19.49 -24.13 -40.65
CA LEU A 11 -19.32 -22.68 -40.83
C LEU A 11 -19.72 -21.89 -39.57
N VAL A 12 -20.83 -22.26 -38.92
CA VAL A 12 -21.28 -21.58 -37.70
C VAL A 12 -20.31 -21.85 -36.55
N ALA A 13 -19.84 -23.10 -36.42
CA ALA A 13 -18.88 -23.47 -35.38
C ALA A 13 -17.55 -22.70 -35.51
N THR A 14 -17.05 -22.51 -36.73
CA THR A 14 -15.80 -21.75 -36.95
C THR A 14 -15.96 -20.26 -36.63
N ILE A 15 -17.10 -19.64 -36.97
CA ILE A 15 -17.37 -18.22 -36.64
C ILE A 15 -17.45 -18.01 -35.13
N VAL A 16 -18.12 -18.90 -34.40
CA VAL A 16 -18.24 -18.81 -32.95
C VAL A 16 -16.87 -19.01 -32.28
N ALA A 17 -16.10 -19.99 -32.75
CA ALA A 17 -14.76 -20.26 -32.24
C ALA A 17 -13.81 -19.07 -32.44
N THR A 18 -13.83 -18.44 -33.62
CA THR A 18 -12.98 -17.25 -33.89
C THR A 18 -13.44 -16.02 -33.13
N GLY A 19 -14.75 -15.84 -32.92
CA GLY A 19 -15.28 -14.75 -32.08
C GLY A 19 -14.83 -14.87 -30.62
N LEU A 20 -14.81 -16.09 -30.08
CA LEU A 20 -14.33 -16.36 -28.73
C LEU A 20 -12.82 -16.14 -28.59
N THR A 21 -12.01 -16.55 -29.56
CA THR A 21 -10.55 -16.38 -29.47
C THR A 21 -10.12 -14.92 -29.60
N LEU A 22 -10.81 -14.11 -30.41
CA LEU A 22 -10.52 -12.68 -30.55
C LEU A 22 -10.95 -11.85 -29.32
N SER A 23 -12.02 -12.25 -28.63
CA SER A 23 -12.54 -11.52 -27.46
C SER A 23 -11.87 -11.94 -26.15
N ALA A 24 -11.35 -13.17 -26.04
CA ALA A 24 -10.67 -13.67 -24.85
C ALA A 24 -9.52 -12.78 -24.32
N PRO A 25 -8.57 -12.26 -25.14
CA PRO A 25 -7.48 -11.43 -24.62
C PRO A 25 -7.95 -10.09 -24.05
N LEU A 26 -8.98 -9.48 -24.66
CA LEU A 26 -9.57 -8.24 -24.14
C LEU A 26 -10.29 -8.48 -22.80
N PHE A 27 -11.00 -9.61 -22.69
CA PHE A 27 -11.64 -10.00 -21.45
C PHE A 27 -10.61 -10.30 -20.35
N PHE A 28 -9.52 -11.01 -20.67
CA PHE A 28 -8.46 -11.31 -19.71
C PHE A 28 -7.78 -10.04 -19.17
N MET A 29 -7.52 -9.05 -20.03
CA MET A 29 -6.96 -7.76 -19.62
C MET A 29 -7.93 -6.93 -18.76
N ALA A 30 -9.24 -7.07 -18.98
CA ALA A 30 -10.26 -6.38 -18.18
C ALA A 30 -10.52 -7.05 -16.82
N VAL A 31 -10.41 -8.38 -16.75
CA VAL A 31 -10.69 -9.17 -15.53
C VAL A 31 -9.48 -9.27 -14.61
N LEU A 32 -8.27 -9.24 -15.16
CA LEU A 32 -7.04 -9.17 -14.39
C LEU A 32 -6.38 -7.81 -14.62
N PRO A 33 -6.89 -6.73 -13.98
CA PRO A 33 -6.16 -5.49 -13.95
C PRO A 33 -4.87 -5.75 -13.17
N GLY A 34 -3.80 -6.05 -13.90
CA GLY A 34 -2.45 -5.94 -13.35
C GLY A 34 -2.21 -4.49 -12.88
N CYS A 35 -1.06 -4.23 -12.29
CA CYS A 35 -0.63 -2.87 -11.94
C CYS A 35 -0.34 -2.04 -13.19
N ILE A 36 -1.38 -1.70 -13.96
CA ILE A 36 -1.29 -0.91 -15.20
C ILE A 36 -1.44 0.59 -14.86
N THR A 37 -2.12 0.92 -13.76
CA THR A 37 -2.28 2.29 -13.30
C THR A 37 -1.23 2.64 -12.23
N PRO A 38 -0.81 3.91 -12.15
CA PRO A 38 0.07 4.42 -11.10
C PRO A 38 -0.70 4.54 -9.76
N ASP A 39 -1.27 3.43 -9.28
CA ASP A 39 -1.84 3.35 -7.95
C ASP A 39 -0.72 3.05 -6.95
N PRO A 40 -0.48 3.89 -5.93
CA PRO A 40 0.52 3.63 -4.90
C PRO A 40 0.25 2.35 -4.09
N ARG A 41 -0.93 1.74 -4.24
CA ARG A 41 -1.33 0.48 -3.59
C ARG A 41 -0.98 -0.75 -4.42
N CYS A 42 -0.61 -0.59 -5.69
CA CYS A 42 -0.34 -1.72 -6.57
C CYS A 42 1.15 -2.04 -6.59
N PHE A 43 1.51 -3.16 -5.96
CA PHE A 43 2.88 -3.66 -5.92
C PHE A 43 3.15 -4.58 -7.10
N ASP A 44 3.94 -4.09 -8.07
CA ASP A 44 4.43 -4.92 -9.18
C ASP A 44 5.72 -5.64 -8.77
N TYR A 45 5.57 -6.69 -7.96
CA TYR A 45 6.69 -7.52 -7.51
C TYR A 45 7.46 -8.13 -8.69
N ALA A 46 6.76 -8.51 -9.76
CA ALA A 46 7.40 -9.12 -10.92
C ALA A 46 8.37 -8.15 -11.59
N ARG A 47 7.99 -6.88 -11.74
CA ARG A 47 8.86 -5.84 -12.27
C ARG A 47 10.03 -5.52 -11.35
N GLU A 48 9.81 -5.40 -10.04
CA GLU A 48 10.89 -5.14 -9.10
C GLU A 48 11.91 -6.28 -9.06
N MET A 49 11.44 -7.53 -9.03
CA MET A 49 12.30 -8.71 -9.10
C MET A 49 13.03 -8.78 -10.43
N ALA A 50 12.35 -8.50 -11.55
CA ALA A 50 12.97 -8.46 -12.87
C ALA A 50 14.07 -7.39 -12.95
N LEU A 51 13.88 -6.22 -12.35
CA LEU A 51 14.91 -5.18 -12.29
C LEU A 51 16.08 -5.59 -11.38
N ALA A 52 15.82 -6.32 -10.28
CA ALA A 52 16.86 -6.83 -9.40
C ALA A 52 17.75 -7.85 -10.14
N ILE A 53 17.12 -8.75 -10.91
CA ILE A 53 17.78 -9.79 -11.70
C ILE A 53 18.44 -9.24 -12.99
N ALA A 54 17.81 -8.28 -13.67
CA ALA A 54 18.30 -7.79 -14.96
C ALA A 54 19.69 -7.13 -14.86
N LYS A 55 20.07 -6.69 -13.66
CA LYS A 55 21.33 -6.00 -13.39
C LYS A 55 22.42 -6.92 -12.81
N THR A 56 22.10 -8.16 -12.46
CA THR A 56 23.02 -9.21 -11.95
C THR A 56 23.51 -10.15 -13.04
N ARG A 57 23.57 -9.71 -14.31
CA ARG A 57 24.05 -10.50 -15.49
C ARG A 57 25.44 -11.15 -15.32
N ALA A 58 26.12 -10.94 -14.20
CA ALA A 58 27.42 -11.49 -13.88
C ALA A 58 27.38 -12.89 -13.25
N ALA A 59 26.23 -13.44 -12.83
CA ALA A 59 26.13 -14.79 -12.26
C ALA A 59 25.28 -15.71 -13.16
N ASP A 60 25.75 -16.94 -13.42
CA ASP A 60 24.94 -17.98 -14.06
C ASP A 60 23.93 -18.52 -13.03
N PRO A 61 22.62 -18.54 -13.32
CA PRO A 61 21.62 -19.12 -12.41
C PRO A 61 21.84 -20.61 -12.10
N CYS A 62 22.54 -21.35 -12.95
CA CYS A 62 22.88 -22.76 -12.73
C CYS A 62 24.03 -22.94 -11.73
N ASP A 63 24.91 -21.94 -11.60
CA ASP A 63 26.09 -21.99 -10.73
C ASP A 63 25.82 -21.34 -9.37
N ASP A 64 25.20 -20.15 -9.35
CA ASP A 64 24.86 -19.42 -8.14
C ASP A 64 23.54 -18.65 -8.32
N PHE A 65 22.44 -19.38 -8.11
CA PHE A 65 21.09 -18.80 -8.16
C PHE A 65 20.90 -17.66 -7.16
N TYR A 66 21.59 -17.68 -6.01
CA TYR A 66 21.46 -16.62 -5.01
C TYR A 66 22.07 -15.32 -5.52
N SER A 67 23.30 -15.35 -6.04
CA SER A 67 23.93 -14.18 -6.65
C SER A 67 23.18 -13.70 -7.89
N TYR A 68 22.61 -14.63 -8.68
CA TYR A 68 21.78 -14.28 -9.83
C TYR A 68 20.52 -13.50 -9.42
N VAL A 69 19.82 -13.91 -8.37
CA VAL A 69 18.57 -13.23 -7.96
C VAL A 69 18.82 -12.01 -7.08
N CYS A 70 19.78 -12.10 -6.15
CA CYS A 70 19.95 -11.15 -5.05
C CYS A 70 21.21 -10.28 -5.17
N GLY A 71 22.13 -10.58 -6.11
CA GLY A 71 23.45 -9.94 -6.17
C GLY A 71 23.44 -8.42 -6.36
N ASN A 72 22.31 -7.83 -6.78
CA ASN A 72 22.12 -6.39 -6.95
C ASN A 72 21.18 -5.78 -5.90
N PHE A 73 20.80 -6.53 -4.86
CA PHE A 73 19.86 -6.06 -3.84
C PHE A 73 20.37 -4.81 -3.11
N GLU A 74 21.62 -4.81 -2.66
CA GLU A 74 22.22 -3.68 -1.92
C GLU A 74 22.30 -2.40 -2.77
N ALA A 75 22.62 -2.54 -4.06
CA ALA A 75 22.67 -1.41 -4.98
C ALA A 75 21.28 -0.85 -5.32
N MET A 76 20.24 -1.69 -5.28
CA MET A 76 18.85 -1.28 -5.52
C MET A 76 18.21 -0.68 -4.27
N TYR A 77 18.56 -1.19 -3.09
CA TYR A 77 17.96 -0.80 -1.81
C TYR A 77 19.04 -0.42 -0.79
N PRO A 78 19.75 0.69 -1.00
CA PRO A 78 20.79 1.13 -0.08
C PRO A 78 20.21 1.34 1.33
N GLY A 79 20.96 0.93 2.34
CA GLY A 79 20.59 1.06 3.75
C GLY A 79 19.59 0.02 4.27
N HIS A 80 19.19 -0.96 3.45
CA HIS A 80 18.33 -2.06 3.89
C HIS A 80 19.16 -3.35 3.99
N PRO A 81 19.33 -3.94 5.19
CA PRO A 81 20.16 -5.13 5.34
C PRO A 81 19.51 -6.40 4.79
N SER A 82 18.18 -6.37 4.55
CA SER A 82 17.44 -7.51 4.04
C SER A 82 16.13 -7.09 3.39
N TYR A 83 15.56 -7.98 2.56
CA TYR A 83 14.23 -7.78 1.98
C TYR A 83 13.14 -7.67 3.06
N LEU A 84 13.32 -8.34 4.20
CA LEU A 84 12.39 -8.22 5.33
C LEU A 84 12.41 -6.82 5.94
N ALA A 85 13.58 -6.17 6.05
CA ALA A 85 13.69 -4.79 6.50
C ALA A 85 13.02 -3.81 5.53
N LEU A 86 13.16 -4.05 4.22
CA LEU A 86 12.46 -3.30 3.17
C LEU A 86 10.94 -3.47 3.28
N LEU A 87 10.46 -4.71 3.40
CA LEU A 87 9.04 -5.02 3.58
C LEU A 87 8.46 -4.37 4.83
N LYS A 88 9.18 -4.42 5.95
CA LYS A 88 8.77 -3.78 7.20
C LYS A 88 8.60 -2.28 7.02
N THR A 89 9.53 -1.62 6.35
CA THR A 89 9.47 -0.18 6.05
C THR A 89 8.27 0.16 5.16
N ARG A 90 8.03 -0.62 4.10
CA ARG A 90 6.86 -0.45 3.22
C ARG A 90 5.54 -0.69 3.94
N LEU A 91 5.48 -1.71 4.80
CA LEU A 91 4.30 -2.03 5.58
C LEU A 91 3.97 -0.91 6.57
N HIS A 92 4.97 -0.33 7.21
CA HIS A 92 4.79 0.85 8.07
C HIS A 92 4.26 2.05 7.27
N ALA A 93 4.84 2.36 6.12
CA ALA A 93 4.34 3.43 5.25
C ALA A 93 2.89 3.20 4.80
N TYR A 94 2.54 1.97 4.42
CA TYR A 94 1.17 1.61 4.04
C TYR A 94 0.20 1.72 5.22
N ARG A 95 0.57 1.20 6.39
CA ARG A 95 -0.20 1.34 7.63
C ARG A 95 -0.48 2.80 7.93
N ASP A 96 0.55 3.65 7.89
CA ASP A 96 0.43 5.07 8.21
C ASP A 96 -0.47 5.77 7.19
N HIS A 97 -0.38 5.43 5.90
CA HIS A 97 -1.28 5.91 4.86
C HIS A 97 -2.74 5.53 5.14
N VAL A 98 -3.02 4.25 5.42
CA VAL A 98 -4.37 3.73 5.71
C VAL A 98 -4.95 4.41 6.95
N LEU A 99 -4.20 4.45 8.05
CA LEU A 99 -4.69 4.99 9.32
C LEU A 99 -4.90 6.50 9.27
N ASN A 100 -4.10 7.24 8.48
CA ASN A 100 -4.30 8.67 8.28
C ASN A 100 -5.46 8.97 7.32
N ALA A 101 -5.60 8.20 6.23
CA ALA A 101 -6.64 8.42 5.23
C ALA A 101 -8.04 8.03 5.71
N HIS A 102 -8.17 6.98 6.54
CA HIS A 102 -9.48 6.42 6.92
C HIS A 102 -10.20 7.13 8.08
N SER A 103 -9.66 8.24 8.60
CA SER A 103 -10.10 8.83 9.87
C SER A 103 -11.52 9.44 9.92
N VAL A 104 -12.32 9.38 8.86
CA VAL A 104 -13.63 10.05 8.79
C VAL A 104 -14.79 9.13 8.42
N ARG A 105 -14.54 7.86 8.02
CA ARG A 105 -15.60 7.04 7.41
C ARG A 105 -15.82 5.65 7.99
N THR A 106 -15.03 5.20 8.97
CA THR A 106 -15.24 3.89 9.57
C THR A 106 -16.45 3.93 10.51
N LYS A 107 -17.52 3.20 10.16
CA LYS A 107 -18.68 2.97 11.05
C LYS A 107 -18.43 1.89 12.12
N ASP A 108 -17.31 1.18 12.01
CA ASP A 108 -16.88 0.14 12.92
C ASP A 108 -16.18 0.76 14.15
N GLU A 109 -16.65 0.38 15.34
CA GLU A 109 -16.16 0.84 16.64
C GLU A 109 -14.71 0.41 16.90
N ILE A 110 -14.32 -0.80 16.48
CA ILE A 110 -12.97 -1.35 16.66
C ILE A 110 -11.97 -0.54 15.82
N GLY A 111 -12.29 -0.31 14.54
CA GLY A 111 -11.49 0.50 13.64
C GLY A 111 -11.26 1.92 14.17
N LEU A 112 -12.29 2.53 14.76
CA LEU A 112 -12.17 3.85 15.40
C LEU A 112 -11.18 3.80 16.57
N HIS A 113 -11.27 2.80 17.45
CA HIS A 113 -10.35 2.66 18.59
C HIS A 113 -8.90 2.44 18.14
N VAL A 114 -8.67 1.64 17.09
CA VAL A 114 -7.33 1.41 16.53
C VAL A 114 -6.76 2.71 15.95
N ILE A 115 -7.56 3.48 15.21
CA ILE A 115 -7.14 4.77 14.63
C ILE A 115 -6.79 5.77 15.75
N LEU A 116 -7.63 5.88 16.78
CA LEU A 116 -7.39 6.78 17.91
C LEU A 116 -6.14 6.38 18.72
N ALA A 117 -5.95 5.08 18.97
CA ALA A 117 -4.75 4.57 19.64
C ALA A 117 -3.48 4.85 18.83
N PHE A 118 -3.53 4.64 17.51
CA PHE A 118 -2.43 4.93 16.61
C PHE A 118 -2.06 6.42 16.60
N ARG A 119 -3.05 7.32 16.48
CA ARG A 119 -2.83 8.77 16.51
C ARG A 119 -2.15 9.23 17.79
N ARG A 120 -2.63 8.74 18.94
CA ARG A 120 -2.04 9.09 20.24
C ARG A 120 -0.55 8.72 20.30
N CYS A 121 -0.18 7.56 19.76
CA CYS A 121 1.21 7.11 19.70
C CYS A 121 2.06 8.01 18.78
N VAL A 122 1.54 8.38 17.61
CA VAL A 122 2.26 9.25 16.66
C VAL A 122 2.45 10.66 17.20
N ASP A 123 1.44 11.24 17.84
CA ASP A 123 1.50 12.58 18.41
C ASP A 123 2.55 12.65 19.53
N GLU A 124 2.55 11.63 20.41
CA GLU A 124 3.55 11.50 21.48
C GLU A 124 4.97 11.37 20.91
N TYR A 125 5.15 10.62 19.82
CA TYR A 125 6.45 10.47 19.17
C TYR A 125 6.92 11.75 18.48
N SER A 126 6.02 12.49 17.83
CA SER A 126 6.37 13.75 17.16
C SER A 126 6.76 14.85 18.14
N ALA A 127 6.13 14.90 19.32
CA ALA A 127 6.48 15.82 20.39
C ALA A 127 7.89 15.55 20.95
N VAL A 128 8.27 14.27 21.04
CA VAL A 128 9.63 13.87 21.44
C VAL A 128 10.65 14.15 20.34
N PHE A 129 10.32 13.89 19.06
CA PHE A 129 11.24 14.09 17.95
C PHE A 129 11.62 15.57 17.75
N VAL A 130 10.69 16.51 17.97
CA VAL A 130 10.99 17.96 17.95
C VAL A 130 11.98 18.35 19.06
N MET A 131 12.02 17.59 20.16
CA MET A 131 12.90 17.86 21.30
C MET A 131 14.33 17.33 21.11
N TRP A 132 14.55 16.41 20.17
CA TRP A 132 15.84 15.72 19.95
C TRP A 132 16.55 16.06 18.64
N ILE A 133 16.18 17.16 17.95
CA ILE A 133 17.01 17.71 16.85
C ILE A 133 17.89 18.84 17.41
N PRO A 134 19.11 18.56 17.90
CA PRO A 134 20.11 19.59 18.12
C PRO A 134 20.60 20.05 16.74
N ASN A 135 20.24 21.27 16.34
CA ASN A 135 20.90 22.03 15.26
C ASN A 135 21.22 21.24 13.98
N TYR A 136 20.23 20.73 13.26
CA TYR A 136 20.40 20.50 11.82
C TYR A 136 20.24 21.86 11.11
N GLU A 137 21.28 22.29 10.41
CA GLU A 137 21.44 23.68 9.97
C GLU A 137 20.26 24.22 9.15
N ARG A 138 19.91 25.46 9.52
CA ARG A 138 19.04 26.41 8.83
C ARG A 138 19.38 26.48 7.34
N GLY A 139 18.57 25.84 6.50
CA GLY A 139 18.82 25.75 5.06
C GLY A 139 17.57 25.63 4.20
N LYS A 140 16.59 26.53 4.43
CA LYS A 140 15.36 26.85 3.66
C LYS A 140 14.05 26.29 4.25
N PRO A 141 13.10 27.16 4.62
CA PRO A 141 11.77 26.76 5.02
C PRO A 141 10.98 26.22 3.82
N ILE A 142 10.28 25.10 4.03
CA ILE A 142 9.22 24.65 3.12
C ILE A 142 8.02 25.57 3.34
N THR A 143 8.02 26.72 2.68
CA THR A 143 6.84 27.59 2.59
C THR A 143 5.94 27.09 1.47
N SER A 144 5.04 26.15 1.78
CA SER A 144 3.63 26.23 1.38
C SER A 144 2.90 24.96 1.80
N VAL A 145 2.43 24.96 3.05
CA VAL A 145 1.28 24.18 3.51
C VAL A 145 0.09 25.14 3.53
N ASN A 146 -0.41 25.49 2.34
CA ASN A 146 -1.65 26.22 2.10
C ASN A 146 -2.35 25.39 1.01
N ASP A 147 -3.54 24.82 1.11
CA ASP A 147 -4.72 25.19 1.89
C ASP A 147 -5.54 23.94 2.23
N ALA A 148 -5.77 23.69 3.52
CA ALA A 148 -6.91 22.91 3.97
C ALA A 148 -7.40 23.50 5.30
N LYS A 149 -8.15 24.58 5.13
CA LYS A 149 -9.01 25.26 6.10
C LYS A 149 -10.04 24.26 6.65
N ILE A 150 -9.66 23.46 7.65
CA ILE A 150 -10.63 22.80 8.54
C ILE A 150 -10.92 23.79 9.66
N THR A 151 -11.90 24.65 9.37
CA THR A 151 -12.55 25.50 10.35
C THR A 151 -12.99 24.64 11.52
N GLN A 152 -12.44 24.96 12.69
CA GLN A 152 -12.93 24.53 13.99
C GLN A 152 -14.41 24.92 14.12
N ASN A 153 -15.30 23.94 14.02
CA ASN A 153 -16.61 23.95 14.64
C ASN A 153 -16.60 22.87 15.73
N VAL A 154 -15.86 23.12 16.81
CA VAL A 154 -16.02 22.41 18.09
C VAL A 154 -16.18 23.49 19.16
N GLU A 155 -17.26 24.26 19.02
CA GLU A 155 -17.77 25.16 20.03
C GLU A 155 -18.60 24.31 21.01
N LEU A 156 -18.00 23.98 22.15
CA LEU A 156 -18.64 23.88 23.46
C LEU A 156 -19.94 23.07 23.60
N GLU A 157 -19.83 21.74 23.66
CA GLU A 157 -20.77 20.95 24.46
C GLU A 157 -20.25 20.86 25.91
N LYS A 158 -20.59 21.88 26.71
CA LYS A 158 -20.51 21.81 28.18
C LYS A 158 -21.53 20.79 28.69
N ARG A 159 -21.13 19.52 28.84
CA ARG A 159 -21.77 18.61 29.80
C ARG A 159 -20.71 17.92 30.65
N LYS A 160 -20.61 18.43 31.88
CA LYS A 160 -19.94 17.84 33.04
C LYS A 160 -20.71 16.57 33.45
N PRO A 161 -20.09 15.40 33.57
CA PRO A 161 -20.54 14.40 34.52
C PRO A 161 -19.68 14.50 35.77
N SER A 162 -20.30 14.92 36.87
CA SER A 162 -19.80 14.78 38.22
C SER A 162 -19.66 13.29 38.56
N VAL A 163 -18.44 12.76 38.50
CA VAL A 163 -18.12 11.46 39.10
C VAL A 163 -17.64 11.72 40.52
N SER A 164 -18.49 11.40 41.49
CA SER A 164 -18.14 11.37 42.92
C SER A 164 -17.32 10.11 43.21
N VAL A 165 -16.08 10.32 43.66
CA VAL A 165 -15.19 9.27 44.13
C VAL A 165 -15.62 8.90 45.55
N ALA A 166 -16.19 7.71 45.72
CA ALA A 166 -16.41 7.11 47.04
C ALA A 166 -15.08 6.55 47.57
N LYS A 167 -14.66 7.04 48.74
CA LYS A 167 -13.46 6.62 49.46
C LYS A 167 -13.86 5.51 50.43
N THR A 168 -13.57 4.25 50.08
CA THR A 168 -13.74 3.12 51.00
C THR A 168 -12.49 2.99 51.86
N THR A 169 -12.62 3.38 53.12
CA THR A 169 -11.65 3.11 54.18
C THR A 169 -11.83 1.67 54.65
N LEU A 170 -10.78 0.85 54.53
CA LEU A 170 -10.69 -0.47 55.14
C LEU A 170 -10.16 -0.30 56.58
N THR A 171 -10.93 -0.78 57.55
CA THR A 171 -10.53 -1.11 58.92
C THR A 171 -10.62 -2.60 59.10
#